data_AF-K2RIX0-F1
#
_entry.id   AF-K2RIX0-F1
#
_cell.length_a   1.000
_cell.length_b   1.000
_cell.length_c   1.000
_cell.angle_alpha   90.00
_cell.angle_beta   90.00
_cell.angle_gamma   90.00
#
_symmetry.space_group_name_H-M   'P 1'
#
loop_
_entity.id
_entity.type
_entity.pdbx_description
1 polymer ?
#
loop_
_entity_poly.entity_id
_entity_poly.type
_entity_poly.pdbx_seq_one_letter_code
_entity_poly.pdbx_strand_id
1 'polypeptide(L)'
;MANKNSLWNNADDFWNVLGWAFNCSVRYKSRWERWKMWLELVLEVMEDDWNERIRLRDEELEHDDAAGDDILLQSIIVQYLIGANAGSLSARRKILRAILADGTSHASSEFKEVFVNELKERKKEADIKPIREMDLEKGDLGDLGFDPDEEEDLDDGDPNPTPGQPTRRSSRNANARRSSILSLGSASEDDTDEDSVSPVDRLGGMDSVRMRQTILAFLATVTEKLPGHITSREQLFDSYTEHLRPLPAPIFTTLVRTSLLPSSALCVLAANTLLPLLPTSPPTYDVTPPSQDEWMEHFLPFAANTHGFSDNAKVSVLLQHVLQINLPTLKWSKAFVDAVLKGIRARRKKARGKNKTGGGGLRADEIVAEKVFQESEQFLLLLVQWVEDDAGVPQAQRPPRQDLLALDSVARESSMSDLTSVPSDAGDGDSDEMDVVVDVQMRG
;
A
#
# COMPACT_ATOMS: atom_id res chain seq x y z
N MET A 1 -2.27 38.14 -3.92
CA MET A 1 -1.82 37.28 -2.80
C MET A 1 -2.57 35.93 -2.72
N ALA A 2 -3.30 35.50 -3.76
CA ALA A 2 -4.07 34.25 -3.72
C ALA A 2 -3.23 32.95 -3.78
N ASN A 3 -1.96 33.04 -4.22
CA ASN A 3 -1.14 31.85 -4.46
C ASN A 3 -0.26 31.45 -3.25
N LYS A 4 -0.12 32.27 -2.20
CA LYS A 4 0.81 31.96 -1.08
C LYS A 4 0.46 30.64 -0.36
N ASN A 5 -0.81 30.26 -0.34
CA ASN A 5 -1.28 29.02 0.27
C ASN A 5 -1.56 27.90 -0.77
N SER A 6 -1.09 28.07 -2.01
CA SER A 6 -1.23 27.04 -3.04
C SER A 6 -0.41 25.80 -2.64
N LEU A 7 -0.98 24.62 -2.91
CA LEU A 7 -0.33 23.33 -2.66
C LEU A 7 1.11 23.29 -3.24
N TRP A 8 1.25 23.74 -4.49
CA TRP A 8 2.50 23.72 -5.24
C TRP A 8 3.52 24.77 -4.83
N ASN A 9 3.14 25.71 -3.95
CA ASN A 9 4.08 26.66 -3.37
C ASN A 9 4.61 26.19 -2.01
N ASN A 10 3.93 25.25 -1.36
CA ASN A 10 4.33 24.73 -0.06
C ASN A 10 4.94 23.32 -0.13
N ALA A 11 4.60 22.53 -1.16
CA ALA A 11 5.16 21.21 -1.37
C ALA A 11 6.35 21.22 -2.33
N ASP A 12 7.37 20.42 -2.02
CA ASP A 12 8.55 20.26 -2.90
C ASP A 12 8.20 19.65 -4.25
N ASP A 13 7.43 18.55 -4.25
CA ASP A 13 6.94 17.86 -5.44
C ASP A 13 5.66 17.07 -5.15
N PHE A 14 5.00 16.59 -6.21
CA PHE A 14 3.79 15.77 -6.09
C PHE A 14 4.02 14.53 -5.20
N TRP A 15 5.18 13.88 -5.34
CA TRP A 15 5.51 12.67 -4.57
C TRP A 15 5.70 12.95 -3.08
N ASN A 16 6.16 14.14 -2.70
CA ASN A 16 6.20 14.57 -1.31
C ASN A 16 4.78 14.73 -0.73
N VAL A 17 3.88 15.39 -1.47
CA VAL A 17 2.47 15.49 -1.07
C VAL A 17 1.85 14.11 -0.92
N LEU A 18 2.10 13.21 -1.88
CA LEU A 18 1.59 11.85 -1.86
C LEU A 18 2.09 11.07 -0.63
N GLY A 19 3.39 11.13 -0.35
CA GLY A 19 3.98 10.48 0.82
C GLY A 19 3.42 11.03 2.14
N TRP A 20 3.21 12.35 2.23
CA TRP A 20 2.58 12.97 3.39
C TRP A 20 1.11 12.56 3.57
N ALA A 21 0.32 12.56 2.49
CA ALA A 21 -1.06 12.12 2.50
C ALA A 21 -1.18 10.67 3.03
N PHE A 22 -0.28 9.80 2.60
CA PHE A 22 -0.23 8.42 3.06
C PHE A 22 0.32 8.24 4.48
N ASN A 23 1.21 9.12 4.95
CA ASN A 23 1.54 9.17 6.38
C ASN A 23 0.32 9.58 7.22
N CYS A 24 -0.48 10.54 6.73
CA CYS A 24 -1.73 10.94 7.38
C CYS A 24 -2.74 9.80 7.44
N SER A 25 -2.82 8.95 6.40
CA SER A 25 -3.74 7.81 6.39
C SER A 25 -3.48 6.84 7.54
N VAL A 26 -2.25 6.74 8.03
CA VAL A 26 -1.89 5.91 9.19
C VAL A 26 -1.99 6.68 10.50
N ARG A 27 -1.33 7.84 10.62
CA ARG A 27 -1.16 8.54 11.92
C ARG A 27 -2.21 9.62 12.21
N TYR A 28 -2.75 10.27 11.19
CA TYR A 28 -3.54 11.50 11.34
C TYR A 28 -4.88 11.39 10.59
N LYS A 29 -5.78 10.55 11.11
CA LYS A 29 -7.07 10.22 10.45
C LYS A 29 -7.94 11.45 10.14
N SER A 30 -7.95 12.46 11.01
CA SER A 30 -8.68 13.71 10.78
C SER A 30 -8.16 14.51 9.58
N ARG A 31 -6.86 14.43 9.29
CA ARG A 31 -6.24 15.03 8.10
C ARG A 31 -6.41 14.14 6.89
N TRP A 32 -6.36 12.83 7.08
CA TRP A 32 -6.61 11.86 6.03
C TRP A 32 -7.96 12.06 5.34
N GLU A 33 -9.03 12.42 6.04
CA GLU A 33 -10.33 12.69 5.41
C GLU A 33 -10.26 13.74 4.28
N ARG A 34 -9.40 14.76 4.46
CA ARG A 34 -9.20 15.82 3.47
C ARG A 34 -8.24 15.39 2.37
N TRP A 35 -7.13 14.76 2.76
CA TRP A 35 -6.13 14.26 1.82
C TRP A 35 -6.66 13.14 0.94
N LYS A 36 -7.55 12.29 1.46
CA LYS A 36 -8.24 11.25 0.73
C LYS A 36 -9.04 11.85 -0.41
N MET A 37 -9.92 12.82 -0.12
CA MET A 37 -10.74 13.49 -1.14
C MET A 37 -9.88 14.14 -2.22
N TRP A 38 -8.81 14.83 -1.82
CA TRP A 38 -7.88 15.43 -2.78
C TRP A 38 -7.18 14.36 -3.64
N LEU A 39 -6.72 13.28 -3.02
CA LEU A 39 -5.98 12.24 -3.72
C LEU A 39 -6.90 11.42 -4.64
N GLU A 40 -8.15 11.16 -4.26
CA GLU A 40 -9.16 10.54 -5.13
C GLU A 40 -9.38 11.39 -6.38
N LEU A 41 -9.62 12.69 -6.21
CA LEU A 41 -9.81 13.61 -7.32
C LEU A 41 -8.58 13.68 -8.24
N VAL A 42 -7.37 13.79 -7.66
CA VAL A 42 -6.15 13.91 -8.47
C VAL A 42 -5.85 12.62 -9.22
N LEU A 43 -6.09 11.45 -8.61
CA LEU A 43 -5.95 10.17 -9.30
C LEU A 43 -6.94 10.03 -10.45
N GLU A 44 -8.22 10.36 -10.23
CA GLU A 44 -9.26 10.34 -11.26
C GLU A 44 -8.90 11.26 -12.43
N VAL A 45 -8.51 12.51 -12.16
CA VAL A 45 -8.09 13.47 -13.19
C VAL A 45 -6.87 13.00 -13.97
N MET A 46 -5.88 12.38 -13.30
CA MET A 46 -4.70 11.87 -14.00
C MET A 46 -5.01 10.65 -14.86
N GLU A 47 -5.91 9.77 -14.41
CA GLU A 47 -6.35 8.62 -15.20
C GLU A 47 -7.16 9.06 -16.41
N ASP A 48 -8.09 10.01 -16.25
CA ASP A 48 -8.88 10.57 -17.34
C ASP A 48 -8.02 11.31 -18.37
N ASP A 49 -7.07 12.15 -17.93
CA ASP A 49 -6.10 12.83 -18.80
C ASP A 49 -5.26 11.80 -19.59
N TRP A 50 -4.81 10.73 -18.94
CA TRP A 50 -4.06 9.67 -19.60
C TRP A 50 -4.88 8.90 -20.63
N ASN A 51 -6.11 8.52 -20.28
CA ASN A 51 -7.02 7.81 -21.19
C ASN A 51 -7.38 8.66 -22.41
N GLU A 52 -7.66 9.95 -22.21
CA GLU A 52 -7.93 10.87 -23.31
C GLU A 52 -6.72 11.04 -24.23
N ARG A 53 -5.50 11.08 -23.68
CA ARG A 53 -4.28 11.14 -24.49
C ARG A 53 -3.98 9.86 -25.24
N ILE A 54 -4.33 8.70 -24.69
CA ILE A 54 -4.31 7.44 -25.44
C ILE A 54 -5.28 7.53 -26.61
N ARG A 55 -6.51 7.99 -26.40
CA ARG A 55 -7.50 8.15 -27.48
C ARG A 55 -6.98 9.06 -28.59
N LEU A 56 -6.44 10.23 -28.23
CA LEU A 56 -5.86 11.19 -29.17
C LEU A 56 -4.64 10.62 -29.90
N ARG A 57 -3.76 9.89 -29.19
CA ARG A 57 -2.64 9.19 -29.81
C ARG A 57 -3.11 8.17 -30.82
N ASP A 58 -4.10 7.35 -30.47
CA ASP A 58 -4.58 6.29 -31.36
C ASP A 58 -5.24 6.89 -32.62
N GLU A 59 -5.89 8.06 -32.52
CA GLU A 59 -6.41 8.83 -33.66
C GLU A 59 -5.31 9.46 -34.52
N GLU A 60 -4.26 10.02 -33.89
CA GLU A 60 -3.13 10.64 -34.60
C GLU A 60 -2.23 9.59 -35.25
N LEU A 61 -2.07 8.40 -34.66
CA LEU A 61 -1.31 7.28 -35.22
C LEU A 61 -1.91 6.76 -36.54
N GLU A 62 -3.20 6.97 -36.79
CA GLU A 62 -3.80 6.69 -38.11
C GLU A 62 -3.28 7.64 -39.21
N HIS A 63 -2.68 8.77 -38.81
CA HIS A 63 -2.25 9.86 -39.69
C HIS A 63 -0.72 10.07 -39.70
N ASP A 64 -0.02 9.96 -38.57
CA ASP A 64 1.44 10.12 -38.43
C ASP A 64 2.02 9.26 -37.28
N ASP A 65 2.93 8.33 -37.60
CA ASP A 65 3.55 7.39 -36.65
C ASP A 65 4.49 8.06 -35.63
N ALA A 66 5.02 9.26 -35.90
CA ALA A 66 6.06 9.88 -35.09
C ALA A 66 5.54 10.81 -33.97
N ALA A 67 4.31 11.32 -34.09
CA ALA A 67 3.74 12.30 -33.16
C ALA A 67 3.03 11.68 -31.93
N GLY A 68 2.76 10.37 -31.96
CA GLY A 68 1.94 9.70 -30.94
C GLY A 68 2.54 9.70 -29.53
N ASP A 69 3.86 9.66 -29.40
CA ASP A 69 4.53 9.63 -28.09
C ASP A 69 4.58 11.03 -27.44
N ASP A 70 4.67 12.10 -28.23
CA ASP A 70 4.65 13.48 -27.74
C ASP A 70 3.32 13.82 -27.03
N ILE A 71 2.21 13.27 -27.51
CA ILE A 71 0.87 13.42 -26.89
C ILE A 71 0.85 12.81 -25.50
N LEU A 72 1.43 11.60 -25.33
CA LEU A 72 1.49 10.93 -24.04
C LEU A 72 2.48 11.60 -23.09
N LEU A 73 3.60 12.13 -23.60
CA LEU A 73 4.59 12.86 -22.80
C LEU A 73 4.01 14.09 -22.12
N GLN A 74 3.02 14.72 -22.74
CA GLN A 74 2.35 15.88 -22.19
C GLN A 74 1.37 15.51 -21.05
N SER A 75 1.11 14.22 -20.77
CA SER A 75 0.17 13.79 -19.71
C SER A 75 0.60 14.21 -18.32
N ILE A 76 -0.38 14.48 -17.46
CA ILE A 76 -0.15 15.01 -16.10
C ILE A 76 0.76 14.06 -15.31
N ILE A 77 0.49 12.75 -15.36
CA ILE A 77 1.30 11.74 -14.68
C ILE A 77 2.73 11.72 -15.21
N VAL A 78 2.93 11.83 -16.53
CA VAL A 78 4.26 11.85 -17.13
C VAL A 78 5.00 13.13 -16.78
N GLN A 79 4.32 14.27 -16.73
CA GLN A 79 4.92 15.52 -16.26
C GLN A 79 5.39 15.43 -14.80
N TYR A 80 4.64 14.78 -13.91
CA TYR A 80 5.10 14.52 -12.53
C TYR A 80 6.27 13.53 -12.46
N LEU A 81 6.33 12.54 -13.36
CA LEU A 81 7.45 11.61 -13.45
C LEU A 81 8.72 12.27 -14.00
N ILE A 82 8.59 13.13 -15.01
CA ILE A 82 9.69 13.91 -15.59
C ILE A 82 10.21 14.92 -14.57
N GLY A 83 9.31 15.66 -13.90
CA GLY A 83 9.67 16.63 -12.86
C GLY A 83 10.42 15.98 -11.68
N ALA A 84 10.06 14.74 -11.34
CA ALA A 84 10.76 13.95 -10.33
C ALA A 84 12.03 13.25 -10.84
N ASN A 85 12.34 13.35 -12.14
CA ASN A 85 13.43 12.64 -12.81
C ASN A 85 13.36 11.11 -12.60
N ALA A 86 12.21 10.50 -12.87
CA ALA A 86 11.97 9.06 -12.69
C ALA A 86 12.88 8.14 -13.53
N GLY A 87 13.65 8.69 -14.48
CA GLY A 87 14.73 7.97 -15.15
C GLY A 87 15.90 7.62 -14.23
N SER A 88 16.10 8.37 -13.14
CA SER A 88 17.08 8.05 -12.11
C SER A 88 16.56 6.97 -11.15
N LEU A 89 17.44 6.04 -10.77
CA LEU A 89 17.16 5.03 -9.74
C LEU A 89 16.79 5.68 -8.40
N SER A 90 17.44 6.79 -8.00
CA SER A 90 17.14 7.47 -6.74
C SER A 90 15.71 8.02 -6.71
N ALA A 91 15.26 8.57 -7.82
CA ALA A 91 13.91 9.11 -7.99
C ALA A 91 12.86 8.00 -7.96
N ARG A 92 13.06 6.91 -8.71
CA ARG A 92 12.14 5.75 -8.66
C ARG A 92 11.97 5.20 -7.25
N ARG A 93 13.09 5.12 -6.50
CA ARG A 93 13.03 4.70 -5.10
C ARG A 93 12.27 5.71 -4.24
N LYS A 94 12.45 7.03 -4.44
CA LYS A 94 11.67 8.06 -3.73
C LYS A 94 10.17 7.92 -4.02
N ILE A 95 9.80 7.76 -5.29
CA ILE A 95 8.41 7.55 -5.73
C ILE A 95 7.80 6.35 -5.01
N LEU A 96 8.50 5.22 -4.97
CA LEU A 96 8.01 4.02 -4.30
C LEU A 96 7.94 4.16 -2.79
N ARG A 97 8.91 4.84 -2.15
CA ARG A 97 8.83 5.16 -0.72
C ARG A 97 7.65 6.07 -0.40
N ALA A 98 7.30 7.01 -1.29
CA ALA A 98 6.11 7.84 -1.13
C ALA A 98 4.83 7.00 -1.22
N ILE A 99 4.73 6.13 -2.24
CA ILE A 99 3.58 5.24 -2.42
C ILE A 99 3.45 4.21 -1.29
N LEU A 100 4.55 3.80 -0.66
CA LEU A 100 4.56 2.82 0.43
C LEU A 100 4.75 3.47 1.81
N ALA A 101 4.55 4.78 1.92
CA ALA A 101 4.68 5.49 3.18
C ALA A 101 3.67 4.94 4.21
N ASP A 102 4.21 4.51 5.35
CA ASP A 102 3.54 3.74 6.41
C ASP A 102 3.42 4.51 7.73
N GLY A 103 3.74 5.81 7.73
CA GLY A 103 3.70 6.63 8.94
C GLY A 103 4.83 6.33 9.95
N THR A 104 5.80 5.47 9.63
CA THR A 104 6.97 5.28 10.50
C THR A 104 7.76 6.57 10.68
N SER A 105 8.58 6.65 11.74
CA SER A 105 9.43 7.83 11.98
C SER A 105 10.32 8.17 10.78
N HIS A 106 10.78 7.17 10.03
CA HIS A 106 11.55 7.37 8.82
C HIS A 106 10.68 8.01 7.73
N ALA A 107 9.52 7.43 7.42
CA ALA A 107 8.60 7.95 6.40
C ALA A 107 8.09 9.36 6.73
N SER A 108 7.80 9.66 8.01
CA SER A 108 7.38 11.00 8.46
C SER A 108 8.50 12.03 8.42
N SER A 109 9.77 11.60 8.51
CA SER A 109 10.92 12.51 8.37
C SER A 109 11.25 12.86 6.92
N GLU A 110 11.00 11.91 6.00
CA GLU A 110 11.23 12.07 4.57
C GLU A 110 10.09 12.86 3.91
N PHE A 111 8.84 12.57 4.28
CA PHE A 111 7.65 13.23 3.76
C PHE A 111 6.96 14.02 4.88
N LYS A 112 7.23 15.33 4.91
CA LYS A 112 6.81 16.26 5.97
C LYS A 112 5.46 16.89 5.68
N GLU A 113 4.92 17.58 6.69
CA GLU A 113 3.73 18.42 6.57
C GLU A 113 3.84 19.36 5.37
N VAL A 114 2.79 19.40 4.55
CA VAL A 114 2.73 20.27 3.37
C VAL A 114 2.39 21.68 3.80
N PHE A 115 1.52 21.85 4.80
CA PHE A 115 1.18 23.16 5.34
C PHE A 115 1.90 23.41 6.67
N VAL A 116 2.31 24.67 6.89
CA VAL A 116 2.92 25.05 8.17
C VAL A 116 1.89 24.86 9.28
N ASN A 117 2.26 24.12 10.34
CA ASN A 117 1.38 23.79 11.46
C ASN A 117 0.11 23.02 11.05
N GLU A 118 0.20 22.16 10.04
CA GLU A 118 -0.94 21.39 9.55
C GLU A 118 -1.53 20.50 10.65
N LEU A 119 -0.71 19.99 11.56
CA LEU A 119 -1.18 19.14 12.65
C LEU A 119 -1.81 19.91 13.82
N LYS A 120 -1.70 21.26 13.87
CA LYS A 120 -2.34 22.04 14.94
C LYS A 120 -3.86 22.02 14.76
N GLU A 121 -4.57 21.50 15.75
CA GLU A 121 -6.04 21.56 15.80
C GLU A 121 -6.50 23.01 15.95
N ARG A 122 -7.61 23.36 15.29
CA ARG A 122 -8.24 24.67 15.51
C ARG A 122 -8.81 24.68 16.93
N LYS A 123 -8.50 25.73 17.71
CA LYS A 123 -9.13 25.95 19.02
C LYS A 123 -10.65 25.91 18.85
N LYS A 124 -11.33 25.12 19.69
CA LYS A 124 -12.80 25.00 19.66
C LYS A 124 -13.40 26.37 19.99
N GLU A 125 -14.54 26.71 19.39
CA GLU A 125 -15.21 28.01 19.58
C GLU A 125 -15.47 28.36 21.06
N ALA A 126 -15.52 27.37 21.96
CA ALA A 126 -15.62 27.58 23.40
C ALA A 126 -14.39 28.27 24.04
N ASP A 127 -13.21 28.20 23.40
CA ASP A 127 -11.98 28.88 23.82
C ASP A 127 -11.72 30.18 23.05
N ILE A 128 -12.58 30.51 22.07
CA ILE A 128 -12.57 31.82 21.43
C ILE A 128 -13.31 32.75 22.39
N LYS A 129 -12.57 33.62 23.09
CA LYS A 129 -13.15 34.61 24.00
C LYS A 129 -14.31 35.31 23.29
N PRO A 130 -15.54 35.29 23.84
CA PRO A 130 -16.68 35.93 23.19
C PRO A 130 -16.36 37.41 23.00
N ILE A 131 -16.52 37.88 21.76
CA ILE A 131 -16.42 39.30 21.43
C ILE A 131 -17.44 40.01 22.32
N ARG A 132 -16.95 40.83 23.24
CA ARG A 132 -17.77 41.55 24.23
C ARG A 132 -18.77 42.43 23.46
N GLU A 133 -20.05 42.35 23.81
CA GLU A 133 -21.10 43.17 23.17
C GLU A 133 -20.72 44.66 23.23
N MET A 134 -20.69 45.30 22.07
CA MET A 134 -20.35 46.72 21.92
C MET A 134 -21.54 47.58 22.36
N ASP A 135 -21.41 48.28 23.49
CA ASP A 135 -22.41 49.24 23.97
C ASP A 135 -22.11 50.64 23.41
N LEU A 136 -22.59 50.88 22.18
CA LEU A 136 -22.38 52.12 21.42
C LEU A 136 -22.92 53.37 22.12
N GLU A 137 -23.83 53.23 23.09
CA GLU A 137 -24.46 54.35 23.79
C GLU A 137 -23.59 54.92 24.92
N LYS A 138 -22.62 54.15 25.42
CA LYS A 138 -21.67 54.56 26.47
C LYS A 138 -20.29 54.97 25.96
N GLY A 139 -20.06 54.95 24.65
CA GLY A 139 -18.75 55.26 24.06
C GLY A 139 -17.67 54.23 24.37
N ASP A 140 -18.05 53.01 24.76
CA ASP A 140 -17.14 51.88 24.96
C ASP A 140 -16.96 51.17 23.61
N LEU A 141 -15.96 51.61 22.84
CA LEU A 141 -15.49 50.86 21.67
C LEU A 141 -14.79 49.62 22.21
N GLY A 142 -15.54 48.50 22.25
CA GLY A 142 -15.03 47.20 22.67
C GLY A 142 -13.61 46.96 22.17
N ASP A 143 -12.72 46.73 23.12
CA ASP A 143 -11.33 46.30 23.02
C ASP A 143 -10.77 46.12 21.59
N LEU A 144 -10.48 47.23 20.93
CA LEU A 144 -9.45 47.32 19.90
C LEU A 144 -8.12 47.75 20.55
N GLY A 145 -7.88 47.30 21.79
CA GLY A 145 -6.60 47.37 22.44
C GLY A 145 -5.68 46.36 21.79
N PHE A 146 -4.74 46.88 21.01
CA PHE A 146 -3.49 46.20 20.69
C PHE A 146 -2.90 45.70 22.02
N ASP A 147 -2.94 44.39 22.26
CA ASP A 147 -2.23 43.78 23.39
C ASP A 147 -0.73 43.80 23.01
N PRO A 148 0.12 44.61 23.66
CA PRO A 148 1.54 44.70 23.30
C PRO A 148 2.33 43.45 23.68
N ASP A 149 1.68 42.46 24.30
CA ASP A 149 2.26 41.19 24.71
C ASP A 149 1.96 40.04 23.71
N GLU A 150 1.31 40.32 22.56
CA GLU A 150 1.22 39.41 21.41
C GLU A 150 2.16 39.85 20.25
N GLU A 151 3.42 40.13 20.54
CA GLU A 151 4.50 40.09 19.55
C GLU A 151 5.32 38.79 19.73
N GLU A 152 5.00 37.74 18.95
CA GLU A 152 5.81 36.53 18.71
C GLU A 152 5.05 35.71 17.62
N ASP A 153 5.47 35.44 16.39
CA ASP A 153 6.69 35.68 15.62
C ASP A 153 6.25 35.74 14.13
N LEU A 154 6.35 36.90 13.49
CA LEU A 154 6.42 36.98 12.04
C LEU A 154 7.87 37.27 11.66
N ASP A 155 8.74 36.25 11.78
CA ASP A 155 10.09 36.33 11.23
C ASP A 155 10.05 35.99 9.73
N ASP A 156 9.87 37.04 8.93
CA ASP A 156 10.04 37.05 7.48
C ASP A 156 11.46 37.57 7.20
N GLY A 157 12.42 36.67 6.96
CA GLY A 157 13.81 37.06 6.76
C GLY A 157 14.75 35.95 6.27
N ASP A 158 14.83 35.77 4.94
CA ASP A 158 16.10 35.41 4.28
C ASP A 158 16.64 36.70 3.64
N PRO A 159 17.91 37.06 3.87
CA PRO A 159 18.92 36.66 2.90
C PRO A 159 20.27 36.26 3.53
N ASN A 160 20.82 35.14 3.06
CA ASN A 160 22.27 34.83 3.06
C ASN A 160 23.15 36.06 2.76
N PRO A 161 24.33 36.21 3.41
CA PRO A 161 25.55 35.59 2.87
C PRO A 161 26.63 35.15 3.88
N THR A 162 27.33 34.04 3.58
CA THR A 162 28.70 33.68 4.05
C THR A 162 29.73 34.80 3.75
N PRO A 163 30.90 34.94 4.44
CA PRO A 163 31.91 33.87 4.68
C PRO A 163 32.75 33.93 5.98
N GLY A 164 33.35 32.80 6.41
CA GLY A 164 34.44 32.83 7.40
C GLY A 164 34.82 31.48 8.05
N GLN A 165 35.86 30.84 7.50
CA GLN A 165 36.57 29.67 8.05
C GLN A 165 37.30 29.98 9.39
N PRO A 166 37.58 28.99 10.28
CA PRO A 166 38.87 28.25 10.16
C PRO A 166 38.89 26.75 10.56
N THR A 167 39.62 26.00 9.72
CA THR A 167 40.57 24.88 9.97
C THR A 167 40.33 23.77 11.01
N ARG A 168 40.02 22.59 10.44
CA ARG A 168 40.71 21.27 10.54
C ARG A 168 41.19 20.75 11.92
N ARG A 169 40.75 19.52 12.26
CA ARG A 169 41.66 18.38 12.42
C ARG A 169 40.98 17.04 12.09
N SER A 170 41.71 16.27 11.27
CA SER A 170 41.43 14.96 10.72
C SER A 170 41.63 13.85 11.75
N SER A 171 40.79 12.82 11.73
CA SER A 171 41.24 11.45 11.99
C SER A 171 40.50 10.48 11.07
N ARG A 172 41.30 9.72 10.33
CA ARG A 172 40.92 8.70 9.36
C ARG A 172 40.39 7.46 10.09
N ASN A 173 39.34 6.85 9.55
CA ASN A 173 39.37 5.40 9.31
C ASN A 173 38.40 5.03 8.19
N ALA A 174 38.98 4.55 7.10
CA ALA A 174 38.30 3.91 6.00
C ALA A 174 37.91 2.49 6.42
N ASN A 175 36.65 2.11 6.22
CA ASN A 175 36.32 0.79 5.70
C ASN A 175 34.95 0.85 5.03
N ALA A 176 34.98 0.69 3.71
CA ALA A 176 33.83 0.55 2.85
C ALA A 176 32.95 -0.62 3.32
N ARG A 177 31.69 -0.32 3.66
CA ARG A 177 30.60 -1.29 3.65
C ARG A 177 29.40 -0.64 2.98
N ARG A 178 28.88 -1.38 2.01
CA ARG A 178 27.68 -1.11 1.19
C ARG A 178 26.54 -0.55 2.04
N SER A 179 25.95 0.54 1.55
CA SER A 179 24.68 1.09 2.02
C SER A 179 23.61 -0.02 2.03
N SER A 180 23.25 -0.48 3.21
CA SER A 180 22.09 -1.35 3.44
C SER A 180 20.85 -0.47 3.49
N ILE A 181 20.12 -0.51 2.38
CA ILE A 181 18.82 0.08 2.17
C ILE A 181 17.81 -0.65 3.09
N LEU A 182 17.04 0.13 3.86
CA LEU A 182 15.88 -0.26 4.67
C LEU A 182 16.17 -1.20 5.86
N SER A 183 16.55 -0.61 7.00
CA SER A 183 16.42 -1.26 8.31
C SER A 183 15.04 -0.96 8.89
N LEU A 184 14.04 -1.73 8.45
CA LEU A 184 12.69 -1.73 9.01
C LEU A 184 12.69 -2.52 10.32
N GLY A 185 13.25 -1.92 11.35
CA GLY A 185 13.44 -2.55 12.66
C GLY A 185 14.03 -1.55 13.65
N SER A 186 13.48 -0.35 13.71
CA SER A 186 13.77 0.57 14.81
C SER A 186 12.78 0.25 15.92
N ALA A 187 13.24 -0.48 16.92
CA ALA A 187 12.55 -0.59 18.19
C ALA A 187 12.50 0.81 18.82
N SER A 188 11.38 1.50 18.65
CA SER A 188 10.99 2.57 19.55
C SER A 188 10.34 1.92 20.77
N GLU A 189 10.90 2.21 21.93
CA GLU A 189 10.34 1.89 23.25
C GLU A 189 9.07 2.72 23.44
N ASP A 190 7.95 2.23 22.90
CA ASP A 190 6.61 2.65 23.33
C ASP A 190 5.72 1.40 23.31
N ASP A 191 5.74 0.69 24.45
CA ASP A 191 4.94 -0.51 24.73
C ASP A 191 3.45 -0.14 24.75
N THR A 192 2.83 -0.06 23.57
CA THR A 192 1.38 -0.14 23.41
C THR A 192 1.05 -1.21 22.39
N ASP A 193 0.34 -2.25 22.84
CA ASP A 193 -0.28 -3.40 22.13
C ASP A 193 -0.19 -3.40 20.58
N GLU A 194 1.01 -3.60 20.01
CA GLU A 194 1.24 -3.60 18.55
C GLU A 194 0.74 -4.91 17.86
N ASP A 195 0.31 -5.89 18.67
CA ASP A 195 0.01 -7.27 18.26
C ASP A 195 -1.43 -7.48 17.72
N SER A 196 -2.32 -6.47 17.79
CA SER A 196 -3.70 -6.57 17.29
C SER A 196 -4.03 -5.73 16.05
N VAL A 197 -3.09 -4.90 15.57
CA VAL A 197 -3.36 -3.99 14.46
C VAL A 197 -3.29 -4.74 13.13
N SER A 198 -4.40 -4.76 12.39
CA SER A 198 -4.49 -5.41 11.08
C SER A 198 -3.42 -4.89 10.12
N PRO A 199 -2.84 -5.73 9.24
CA PRO A 199 -1.91 -5.27 8.21
C PRO A 199 -2.49 -4.15 7.32
N VAL A 200 -3.81 -4.14 7.14
CA VAL A 200 -4.53 -3.10 6.40
C VAL A 200 -4.51 -1.78 7.16
N ASP A 201 -4.67 -1.80 8.48
CA ASP A 201 -4.66 -0.60 9.32
C ASP A 201 -3.26 0.03 9.37
N ARG A 202 -2.20 -0.80 9.36
CA ARG A 202 -0.80 -0.36 9.23
C ARG A 202 -0.52 0.32 7.89
N LEU A 203 -1.36 0.13 6.87
CA LEU A 203 -1.30 0.82 5.58
C LEU A 203 -2.29 1.99 5.47
N GLY A 204 -3.04 2.27 6.54
CA GLY A 204 -3.97 3.40 6.63
C GLY A 204 -5.44 3.05 6.33
N GLY A 205 -5.77 1.77 6.23
CA GLY A 205 -7.11 1.28 5.89
C GLY A 205 -7.23 0.84 4.43
N MET A 206 -8.34 0.19 4.08
CA MET A 206 -8.55 -0.39 2.75
C MET A 206 -8.56 0.65 1.63
N ASP A 207 -9.09 1.86 1.88
CA ASP A 207 -9.08 2.95 0.90
C ASP A 207 -7.65 3.34 0.54
N SER A 208 -6.79 3.54 1.55
CA SER A 208 -5.39 3.86 1.32
C SER A 208 -4.69 2.73 0.57
N VAL A 209 -4.95 1.46 0.91
CA VAL A 209 -4.42 0.31 0.17
C VAL A 209 -4.85 0.36 -1.29
N ARG A 210 -6.14 0.55 -1.58
CA ARG A 210 -6.66 0.62 -2.96
C ARG A 210 -5.96 1.72 -3.74
N MET A 211 -5.84 2.92 -3.19
CA MET A 211 -5.19 4.06 -3.85
C MET A 211 -3.72 3.78 -4.17
N ARG A 212 -2.98 3.12 -3.27
CA ARG A 212 -1.61 2.67 -3.55
C ARG A 212 -1.56 1.71 -4.73
N GLN A 213 -2.47 0.75 -4.77
CA GLN A 213 -2.53 -0.25 -5.84
C GLN A 213 -2.89 0.37 -7.19
N THR A 214 -3.82 1.33 -7.18
CA THR A 214 -4.18 2.13 -8.35
C THR A 214 -2.95 2.85 -8.90
N ILE A 215 -2.19 3.55 -8.05
CA ILE A 215 -0.97 4.25 -8.48
C ILE A 215 0.08 3.27 -9.00
N LEU A 216 0.32 2.15 -8.30
CA LEU A 216 1.29 1.15 -8.74
C LEU A 216 0.93 0.51 -10.08
N ALA A 217 -0.36 0.25 -10.31
CA ALA A 217 -0.87 -0.25 -11.59
C ALA A 217 -0.74 0.81 -12.68
N PHE A 218 -1.08 2.06 -12.37
CA PHE A 218 -0.98 3.17 -13.31
C PHE A 218 0.45 3.40 -13.77
N LEU A 219 1.44 3.37 -12.85
CA LEU A 219 2.86 3.45 -13.20
C LEU A 219 3.32 2.30 -14.12
N ALA A 220 2.81 1.08 -13.91
CA ALA A 220 3.12 -0.04 -14.79
C ALA A 220 2.53 0.15 -16.20
N THR A 221 1.33 0.71 -16.31
CA THR A 221 0.69 1.05 -17.59
C THR A 221 1.43 2.18 -18.32
N VAL A 222 1.85 3.23 -17.63
CA VAL A 222 2.59 4.35 -18.23
C VAL A 222 3.95 3.89 -18.76
N THR A 223 4.67 3.07 -17.98
CA THR A 223 5.99 2.54 -18.40
C THR A 223 5.90 1.49 -19.51
N GLU A 224 4.76 0.80 -19.64
CA GLU A 224 4.48 -0.05 -20.80
C GLU A 224 4.40 0.75 -22.10
N LYS A 225 3.71 1.89 -22.06
CA LYS A 225 3.46 2.72 -23.24
C LYS A 225 4.63 3.62 -23.60
N LEU A 226 5.45 4.02 -22.62
CA LEU A 226 6.58 4.94 -22.80
C LEU A 226 7.91 4.37 -22.23
N PRO A 227 8.39 3.20 -22.70
CA PRO A 227 9.58 2.56 -22.14
C PRO A 227 10.88 3.35 -22.36
N GLY A 228 10.95 4.18 -23.42
CA GLY A 228 12.15 4.93 -23.80
C GLY A 228 12.31 6.31 -23.14
N HIS A 229 11.24 6.88 -22.59
CA HIS A 229 11.23 8.28 -22.15
C HIS A 229 11.32 8.49 -20.64
N ILE A 230 10.85 7.52 -19.86
CA ILE A 230 10.79 7.64 -18.39
C ILE A 230 11.66 6.56 -17.75
N THR A 231 11.22 5.31 -17.82
CA THR A 231 11.93 4.15 -17.29
C THR A 231 11.41 2.91 -17.98
N SER A 232 12.26 1.90 -18.16
CA SER A 232 11.82 0.61 -18.67
C SER A 232 11.01 -0.14 -17.61
N ARG A 233 10.11 -1.02 -18.06
CA ARG A 233 9.36 -1.91 -17.17
C ARG A 233 10.25 -2.72 -16.24
N GLU A 234 11.37 -3.23 -16.76
CA GLU A 234 12.39 -3.96 -15.99
C GLU A 234 12.89 -3.11 -14.81
N GLN A 235 13.32 -1.87 -15.06
CA GLN A 235 13.84 -0.98 -14.04
C GLN A 235 12.78 -0.56 -13.01
N LEU A 236 11.52 -0.43 -13.43
CA LEU A 236 10.40 -0.17 -12.53
C LEU A 236 10.18 -1.38 -11.60
N PHE A 237 10.14 -2.60 -12.15
CA PHE A 237 9.89 -3.82 -11.39
C PHE A 237 11.07 -4.22 -10.50
N ASP A 238 12.30 -3.90 -10.88
CA ASP A 238 13.45 -3.97 -9.99
C ASP A 238 13.26 -3.09 -8.76
N SER A 239 12.78 -1.86 -8.99
CA SER A 239 12.50 -0.91 -7.93
C SER A 239 11.33 -1.40 -7.06
N TYR A 240 10.27 -1.97 -7.63
CA TYR A 240 9.16 -2.58 -6.88
C TYR A 240 9.68 -3.72 -6.01
N THR A 241 10.43 -4.64 -6.60
CA THR A 241 11.01 -5.80 -5.93
C THR A 241 11.91 -5.39 -4.76
N GLU A 242 12.67 -4.30 -4.92
CA GLU A 242 13.53 -3.75 -3.87
C GLU A 242 12.73 -3.27 -2.65
N HIS A 243 11.56 -2.67 -2.85
CA HIS A 243 10.74 -2.16 -1.75
C HIS A 243 9.77 -3.20 -1.19
N LEU A 244 9.27 -4.12 -2.00
CA LEU A 244 8.35 -5.17 -1.55
C LEU A 244 9.07 -6.22 -0.70
N ARG A 245 10.27 -6.66 -1.10
CA ARG A 245 11.01 -7.72 -0.40
C ARG A 245 11.29 -7.44 1.09
N PRO A 246 11.71 -6.23 1.52
CA PRO A 246 11.98 -5.97 2.93
C PRO A 246 10.71 -5.86 3.79
N LEU A 247 9.51 -5.75 3.19
CA LEU A 247 8.28 -5.59 3.97
C LEU A 247 8.00 -6.80 4.87
N PRO A 248 7.36 -6.61 6.03
CA PRO A 248 6.87 -7.71 6.86
C PRO A 248 5.90 -8.59 6.06
N ALA A 249 5.92 -9.91 6.32
CA ALA A 249 5.09 -10.86 5.57
C ALA A 249 3.59 -10.49 5.51
N PRO A 250 2.95 -9.97 6.56
CA PRO A 250 1.53 -9.57 6.49
C PRO A 250 1.26 -8.37 5.57
N ILE A 251 2.12 -7.35 5.62
CA ILE A 251 2.02 -6.16 4.75
C ILE A 251 2.26 -6.56 3.30
N PHE A 252 3.32 -7.36 3.07
CA PHE A 252 3.61 -7.93 1.77
C PHE A 252 2.42 -8.72 1.21
N THR A 253 1.80 -9.57 2.03
CA THR A 253 0.65 -10.39 1.63
C THR A 253 -0.54 -9.52 1.25
N THR A 254 -0.80 -8.47 2.01
CA THR A 254 -1.87 -7.51 1.72
C THR A 254 -1.64 -6.86 0.35
N LEU A 255 -0.44 -6.31 0.13
CA LEU A 255 -0.12 -5.63 -1.13
C LEU A 255 -0.18 -6.56 -2.34
N VAL A 256 0.31 -7.80 -2.21
CA VAL A 256 0.25 -8.79 -3.30
C VAL A 256 -1.19 -9.18 -3.60
N ARG A 257 -2.00 -9.51 -2.58
CA ARG A 257 -3.39 -9.96 -2.78
C ARG A 257 -4.30 -8.87 -3.33
N THR A 258 -4.06 -7.61 -2.93
CA THR A 258 -4.86 -6.47 -3.41
C THR A 258 -4.36 -5.85 -4.72
N SER A 259 -3.37 -6.47 -5.37
CA SER A 259 -2.73 -5.85 -6.54
C SER A 259 -3.72 -5.64 -7.68
N LEU A 260 -3.67 -4.44 -8.27
CA LEU A 260 -4.45 -4.06 -9.46
C LEU A 260 -3.62 -4.15 -10.75
N LEU A 261 -2.42 -4.74 -10.68
CA LEU A 261 -1.60 -4.95 -11.87
C LEU A 261 -2.27 -5.92 -12.84
N PRO A 262 -2.15 -5.71 -14.16
CA PRO A 262 -2.56 -6.71 -15.15
C PRO A 262 -1.90 -8.07 -14.89
N SER A 263 -2.61 -9.18 -15.18
CA SER A 263 -2.13 -10.54 -14.86
C SER A 263 -0.73 -10.84 -15.41
N SER A 264 -0.41 -10.37 -16.63
CA SER A 264 0.92 -10.51 -17.23
C SER A 264 2.00 -9.78 -16.43
N ALA A 265 1.76 -8.50 -16.12
CA ALA A 265 2.65 -7.65 -15.32
C ALA A 265 2.87 -8.24 -13.92
N LEU A 266 1.82 -8.77 -13.29
CA LEU A 266 1.92 -9.38 -11.98
C LEU A 266 2.75 -10.67 -11.98
N CYS A 267 2.59 -11.53 -12.99
CA CYS A 267 3.43 -12.72 -13.17
C CYS A 267 4.92 -12.35 -13.29
N VAL A 268 5.24 -11.32 -14.07
CA VAL A 268 6.61 -10.83 -14.25
C VAL A 268 7.16 -10.27 -12.94
N LEU A 269 6.40 -9.41 -12.26
CA LEU A 269 6.79 -8.86 -10.96
C LEU A 269 7.02 -9.97 -9.93
N ALA A 270 6.14 -10.97 -9.89
CA ALA A 270 6.27 -12.11 -8.98
C ALA A 270 7.52 -12.93 -9.28
N ALA A 271 7.82 -13.22 -10.55
CA ALA A 271 9.03 -13.92 -10.96
C ALA A 271 10.28 -13.16 -10.51
N ASN A 272 10.35 -11.85 -10.78
CA ASN A 272 11.49 -11.00 -10.41
C ASN A 272 11.64 -10.87 -8.89
N THR A 273 10.52 -10.84 -8.15
CA THR A 273 10.53 -10.82 -6.68
C THR A 273 11.01 -12.14 -6.09
N LEU A 274 10.76 -13.27 -6.77
CA LEU A 274 11.21 -14.60 -6.35
C LEU A 274 12.70 -14.85 -6.60
N LEU A 275 13.30 -14.27 -7.64
CA LEU A 275 14.74 -14.44 -7.97
C LEU A 275 15.69 -14.32 -6.76
N PRO A 276 15.66 -13.23 -5.97
CA PRO A 276 16.54 -13.08 -4.81
C PRO A 276 16.17 -13.97 -3.62
N LEU A 277 14.95 -14.52 -3.62
CA LEU A 277 14.45 -15.39 -2.55
C LEU A 277 14.76 -16.86 -2.80
N LEU A 278 15.07 -17.26 -4.04
CA LEU A 278 15.32 -18.66 -4.39
C LEU A 278 16.82 -19.01 -4.32
N PRO A 279 17.15 -20.30 -4.10
CA PRO A 279 18.54 -20.77 -4.09
C PRO A 279 19.13 -20.92 -5.49
N THR A 280 18.28 -21.16 -6.49
CA THR A 280 18.62 -21.21 -7.90
C THR A 280 18.26 -19.87 -8.53
N SER A 281 19.08 -19.38 -9.45
CA SER A 281 18.77 -18.21 -10.27
C SER A 281 18.13 -18.69 -11.57
N PRO A 282 16.79 -18.72 -11.66
CA PRO A 282 16.13 -19.01 -12.93
C PRO A 282 16.29 -17.83 -13.90
N PRO A 283 15.82 -17.95 -15.16
CA PRO A 283 15.86 -16.85 -16.11
C PRO A 283 15.20 -15.57 -15.56
N THR A 284 15.71 -14.42 -15.96
CA THR A 284 15.06 -13.13 -15.70
C THR A 284 13.91 -12.96 -16.68
N TYR A 285 12.79 -12.43 -16.20
CA TYR A 285 11.61 -12.16 -17.00
C TYR A 285 11.36 -10.65 -17.03
N ASP A 286 11.45 -10.04 -18.21
CA ASP A 286 11.33 -8.58 -18.34
C ASP A 286 9.97 -8.15 -18.91
N VAL A 287 9.55 -8.80 -19.99
CA VAL A 287 8.32 -8.46 -20.73
C VAL A 287 7.35 -9.61 -20.77
N THR A 288 7.84 -10.82 -21.03
CA THR A 288 7.01 -12.02 -21.19
C THR A 288 6.84 -12.71 -19.84
N PRO A 289 5.60 -12.99 -19.39
CA PRO A 289 5.38 -13.75 -18.17
C PRO A 289 5.83 -15.21 -18.33
N PRO A 290 6.32 -15.87 -17.25
CA PRO A 290 6.70 -17.27 -17.33
C PRO A 290 5.50 -18.17 -17.68
N SER A 291 5.75 -19.17 -18.52
CA SER A 291 4.79 -20.22 -18.86
C SER A 291 4.56 -21.17 -17.68
N GLN A 292 3.49 -21.97 -17.77
CA GLN A 292 3.20 -22.97 -16.73
C GLN A 292 4.37 -23.95 -16.52
N ASP A 293 5.04 -24.37 -17.59
CA ASP A 293 6.18 -25.29 -17.52
C ASP A 293 7.39 -24.64 -16.81
N GLU A 294 7.66 -23.38 -17.10
CA GLU A 294 8.72 -22.62 -16.41
C GLU A 294 8.40 -22.41 -14.93
N TRP A 295 7.15 -22.11 -14.57
CA TRP A 295 6.73 -22.06 -13.16
C TRP A 295 6.97 -23.41 -12.46
N MET A 296 6.66 -24.53 -13.12
CA MET A 296 6.88 -25.88 -12.58
C MET A 296 8.35 -26.25 -12.45
N GLU A 297 9.19 -25.83 -13.40
CA GLU A 297 10.61 -26.20 -13.40
C GLU A 297 11.41 -25.34 -12.43
N HIS A 298 11.15 -24.03 -12.41
CA HIS A 298 12.07 -23.04 -11.85
C HIS A 298 11.63 -22.42 -10.53
N PHE A 299 10.33 -22.47 -10.20
CA PHE A 299 9.78 -21.71 -9.07
C PHE A 299 8.99 -22.58 -8.09
N LEU A 300 7.95 -23.27 -8.54
CA LEU A 300 7.01 -24.04 -7.71
C LEU A 300 7.69 -25.04 -6.76
N PRO A 301 8.69 -25.85 -7.20
CA PRO A 301 9.28 -26.91 -6.38
C PRO A 301 10.21 -26.42 -5.28
N PHE A 302 10.58 -25.14 -5.27
CA PHE A 302 11.67 -24.64 -4.45
C PHE A 302 11.18 -23.95 -3.17
N ALA A 303 12.05 -23.99 -2.18
CA ALA A 303 11.91 -23.22 -0.96
C ALA A 303 12.75 -21.94 -1.03
N ALA A 304 12.47 -20.99 -0.14
CA ALA A 304 13.31 -19.81 -0.03
C ALA A 304 14.77 -20.21 0.28
N ASN A 305 15.74 -19.37 -0.03
CA ASN A 305 17.15 -19.60 0.24
C ASN A 305 17.46 -19.55 1.75
N THR A 306 16.66 -18.84 2.54
CA THR A 306 16.77 -18.77 4.01
C THR A 306 15.90 -19.81 4.75
N HIS A 307 16.11 -19.91 6.07
CA HIS A 307 15.31 -20.73 6.99
C HIS A 307 14.19 -19.96 7.70
N GLY A 308 14.01 -18.66 7.43
CA GLY A 308 12.99 -17.84 8.08
C GLY A 308 11.59 -18.17 7.59
N PHE A 309 10.59 -18.02 8.47
CA PHE A 309 9.18 -18.12 8.06
C PHE A 309 8.81 -16.96 7.15
N SER A 310 9.34 -15.76 7.39
CA SER A 310 9.06 -14.57 6.57
C SER A 310 9.36 -14.77 5.07
N ASP A 311 10.55 -15.27 4.73
CA ASP A 311 10.92 -15.44 3.31
C ASP A 311 10.15 -16.61 2.67
N ASN A 312 9.94 -17.71 3.40
CA ASN A 312 9.16 -18.86 2.89
C ASN A 312 7.67 -18.54 2.75
N ALA A 313 7.13 -17.67 3.60
CA ALA A 313 5.78 -17.11 3.48
C ALA A 313 5.67 -16.28 2.19
N LYS A 314 6.59 -15.34 1.96
CA LYS A 314 6.59 -14.51 0.74
C LYS A 314 6.67 -15.34 -0.54
N VAL A 315 7.53 -16.36 -0.57
CA VAL A 315 7.58 -17.31 -1.69
C VAL A 315 6.23 -18.00 -1.88
N SER A 316 5.64 -18.52 -0.81
CA SER A 316 4.36 -19.25 -0.91
C SER A 316 3.21 -18.33 -1.34
N VAL A 317 3.15 -17.10 -0.85
CA VAL A 317 2.13 -16.09 -1.20
C VAL A 317 2.25 -15.66 -2.65
N LEU A 318 3.46 -15.41 -3.15
CA LEU A 318 3.66 -15.07 -4.57
C LEU A 318 3.22 -16.21 -5.49
N LEU A 319 3.64 -17.44 -5.18
CA LEU A 319 3.24 -18.61 -5.97
C LEU A 319 1.73 -18.85 -5.89
N GLN A 320 1.13 -18.71 -4.71
CA GLN A 320 -0.33 -18.79 -4.53
C GLN A 320 -1.03 -17.78 -5.44
N HIS A 321 -0.61 -16.52 -5.39
CA HIS A 321 -1.27 -15.46 -6.14
C HIS A 321 -1.12 -15.65 -7.65
N VAL A 322 0.08 -16.03 -8.13
CA VAL A 322 0.31 -16.38 -9.53
C VAL A 322 -0.60 -17.53 -9.99
N LEU A 323 -0.76 -18.58 -9.19
CA LEU A 323 -1.65 -19.69 -9.54
C LEU A 323 -3.13 -19.24 -9.56
N GLN A 324 -3.53 -18.39 -8.62
CA GLN A 324 -4.89 -17.86 -8.55
C GLN A 324 -5.24 -17.02 -9.79
N ILE A 325 -4.38 -16.09 -10.20
CA ILE A 325 -4.64 -15.24 -11.38
C ILE A 325 -4.60 -16.03 -12.70
N ASN A 326 -3.84 -17.13 -12.76
CA ASN A 326 -3.76 -18.00 -13.93
C ASN A 326 -4.73 -19.18 -13.87
N LEU A 327 -5.56 -19.29 -12.83
CA LEU A 327 -6.51 -20.41 -12.68
C LEU A 327 -7.40 -20.61 -13.93
N PRO A 328 -7.87 -19.56 -14.64
CA PRO A 328 -8.64 -19.72 -15.87
C PRO A 328 -7.88 -20.30 -17.06
N THR A 329 -6.55 -20.31 -17.05
CA THR A 329 -5.72 -20.81 -18.16
C THR A 329 -4.88 -22.03 -17.75
N LEU A 330 -4.83 -22.34 -16.46
CA LEU A 330 -4.05 -23.42 -15.89
C LEU A 330 -4.57 -24.78 -16.36
N LYS A 331 -3.64 -25.63 -16.82
CA LYS A 331 -3.94 -26.99 -17.26
C LYS A 331 -3.50 -27.97 -16.19
N TRP A 332 -4.39 -28.88 -15.82
CA TRP A 332 -4.01 -29.96 -14.94
C TRP A 332 -2.95 -30.86 -15.59
N SER A 333 -1.92 -31.20 -14.82
CA SER A 333 -0.98 -32.27 -15.16
C SER A 333 -0.46 -32.90 -13.87
N LYS A 334 -0.13 -34.20 -13.91
CA LYS A 334 0.48 -34.85 -12.75
C LYS A 334 1.80 -34.17 -12.34
N ALA A 335 2.58 -33.73 -13.31
CA ALA A 335 3.82 -33.00 -13.07
C ALA A 335 3.58 -31.67 -12.33
N PHE A 336 2.48 -30.97 -12.64
CA PHE A 336 2.08 -29.75 -11.95
C PHE A 336 1.77 -30.01 -10.48
N VAL A 337 0.91 -30.98 -10.20
CA VAL A 337 0.55 -31.38 -8.83
C VAL A 337 1.80 -31.76 -8.05
N ASP A 338 2.65 -32.62 -8.64
CA ASP A 338 3.89 -33.06 -8.01
C ASP A 338 4.85 -31.89 -7.73
N ALA A 339 4.96 -30.92 -8.64
CA ALA A 339 5.79 -29.72 -8.46
C ALA A 339 5.30 -28.85 -7.29
N VAL A 340 3.99 -28.58 -7.20
CA VAL A 340 3.40 -27.79 -6.11
C VAL A 340 3.58 -28.49 -4.77
N LEU A 341 3.24 -29.78 -4.69
CA LEU A 341 3.37 -30.57 -3.45
C LEU A 341 4.83 -30.72 -3.02
N LYS A 342 5.75 -30.89 -3.96
CA LYS A 342 7.19 -30.89 -3.70
C LYS A 342 7.64 -29.56 -3.09
N GLY A 343 7.16 -28.45 -3.64
CA GLY A 343 7.41 -27.11 -3.13
C GLY A 343 6.93 -26.90 -1.70
N ILE A 344 5.68 -27.26 -1.40
CA ILE A 344 5.09 -27.16 -0.06
C ILE A 344 5.94 -27.96 0.94
N ARG A 345 6.26 -29.22 0.63
CA ARG A 345 7.11 -30.06 1.50
C ARG A 345 8.50 -29.46 1.69
N ALA A 346 9.10 -28.92 0.63
CA ALA A 346 10.42 -28.30 0.69
C ALA A 346 10.41 -27.07 1.60
N ARG A 347 9.41 -26.19 1.46
CA ARG A 347 9.26 -24.98 2.29
C ARG A 347 9.00 -25.33 3.75
N ARG A 348 8.07 -26.25 4.03
CA ARG A 348 7.78 -26.73 5.39
C ARG A 348 9.00 -27.35 6.07
N LYS A 349 9.81 -28.14 5.35
CA LYS A 349 11.03 -28.74 5.90
C LYS A 349 12.11 -27.70 6.20
N LYS A 350 12.16 -26.61 5.42
CA LYS A 350 13.22 -25.60 5.49
C LYS A 350 12.91 -24.48 6.49
N ALA A 351 11.65 -24.06 6.57
CA ALA A 351 11.19 -23.01 7.46
C ALA A 351 11.30 -23.48 8.93
N ARG A 352 12.16 -22.80 9.69
CA ARG A 352 12.37 -23.03 11.13
C ARG A 352 12.21 -21.75 11.95
N GLY A 353 12.16 -20.61 11.26
CA GLY A 353 12.12 -19.28 11.83
C GLY A 353 13.45 -18.82 12.40
N LYS A 354 13.52 -17.52 12.70
CA LYS A 354 14.69 -16.89 13.34
C LYS A 354 14.43 -16.73 14.83
N ASN A 355 15.39 -17.17 15.64
CA ASN A 355 15.29 -17.06 17.08
C ASN A 355 15.55 -15.62 17.56
N LYS A 356 14.99 -15.27 18.72
CA LYS A 356 15.34 -14.08 19.49
C LYS A 356 16.81 -14.15 19.91
N THR A 357 17.48 -13.00 19.94
CA THR A 357 18.85 -12.91 20.42
C THR A 357 18.85 -13.12 21.94
N GLY A 358 19.53 -14.14 22.44
CA GLY A 358 19.70 -14.37 23.89
C GLY A 358 18.61 -15.19 24.60
N GLY A 359 17.64 -15.76 23.89
CA GLY A 359 16.62 -16.64 24.48
C GLY A 359 15.95 -17.50 23.43
N GLY A 360 15.83 -18.81 23.69
CA GLY A 360 15.21 -19.77 22.77
C GLY A 360 13.72 -19.48 22.58
N GLY A 361 13.38 -18.78 21.51
CA GLY A 361 12.01 -18.49 21.11
C GLY A 361 12.02 -17.73 19.78
N LEU A 362 10.95 -17.86 18.99
CA LEU A 362 10.81 -17.15 17.72
C LEU A 362 10.61 -15.65 17.98
N ARG A 363 11.13 -14.81 17.07
CA ARG A 363 10.84 -13.37 17.10
C ARG A 363 9.35 -13.12 16.78
N ALA A 364 8.79 -12.02 17.28
CA ALA A 364 7.36 -11.73 17.12
C ALA A 364 6.94 -11.64 15.63
N ASP A 365 7.75 -10.98 14.82
CA ASP A 365 7.60 -10.90 13.36
C ASP A 365 7.61 -12.29 12.68
N GLU A 366 8.43 -13.21 13.17
CA GLU A 366 8.50 -14.59 12.68
C GLU A 366 7.28 -15.43 13.09
N ILE A 367 6.69 -15.19 14.28
CA ILE A 367 5.45 -15.87 14.71
C ILE A 367 4.28 -15.45 13.82
N VAL A 368 4.16 -14.15 13.51
CA VAL A 368 3.12 -13.66 12.61
C VAL A 368 3.37 -14.18 11.19
N ALA A 369 4.62 -14.20 10.73
CA ALA A 369 4.97 -14.77 9.44
C ALA A 369 4.70 -16.28 9.35
N GLU A 370 4.83 -17.03 10.44
CA GLU A 370 4.47 -18.44 10.50
C GLU A 370 2.98 -18.67 10.22
N LYS A 371 2.10 -17.82 10.77
CA LYS A 371 0.65 -17.89 10.48
C LYS A 371 0.37 -17.66 8.99
N VAL A 372 0.93 -16.60 8.42
CA VAL A 372 0.81 -16.29 6.98
C VAL A 372 1.34 -17.44 6.12
N PHE A 373 2.45 -18.04 6.53
CA PHE A 373 3.03 -19.20 5.86
C PHE A 373 2.05 -20.39 5.86
N GLN A 374 1.52 -20.77 7.01
CA GLN A 374 0.57 -21.89 7.14
C GLN A 374 -0.71 -21.67 6.32
N GLU A 375 -1.28 -20.47 6.37
CA GLU A 375 -2.45 -20.10 5.56
C GLU A 375 -2.15 -20.23 4.06
N SER A 376 -1.02 -19.68 3.60
CA SER A 376 -0.65 -19.75 2.19
C SER A 376 -0.42 -21.19 1.69
N GLU A 377 0.11 -22.08 2.54
CA GLU A 377 0.24 -23.50 2.20
C GLU A 377 -1.13 -24.18 2.03
N GLN A 378 -2.09 -23.87 2.91
CA GLN A 378 -3.44 -24.42 2.83
C GLN A 378 -4.14 -23.96 1.55
N PHE A 379 -4.02 -22.67 1.18
CA PHE A 379 -4.57 -22.16 -0.06
C PHE A 379 -3.94 -22.81 -1.30
N LEU A 380 -2.63 -23.03 -1.31
CA LEU A 380 -1.97 -23.74 -2.41
C LEU A 380 -2.52 -25.17 -2.58
N LEU A 381 -2.76 -25.89 -1.48
CA LEU A 381 -3.39 -27.21 -1.52
C LEU A 381 -4.81 -27.15 -2.08
N LEU A 382 -5.60 -26.15 -1.65
CA LEU A 382 -6.96 -25.96 -2.15
C LEU A 382 -6.98 -25.65 -3.65
N LEU A 383 -6.08 -24.80 -4.13
CA LEU A 383 -5.94 -24.48 -5.56
C LEU A 383 -5.59 -25.72 -6.39
N VAL A 384 -4.70 -26.59 -5.89
CA VAL A 384 -4.37 -27.85 -6.56
C VAL A 384 -5.58 -28.77 -6.64
N GLN A 385 -6.30 -28.95 -5.52
CA GLN A 385 -7.51 -29.76 -5.47
C GLN A 385 -8.57 -29.24 -6.45
N TRP A 386 -8.75 -27.92 -6.53
CA TRP A 386 -9.66 -27.29 -7.48
C TRP A 386 -9.32 -27.59 -8.94
N VAL A 387 -8.03 -27.53 -9.28
CA VAL A 387 -7.55 -27.82 -10.65
C VAL A 387 -7.71 -29.30 -10.98
N GLU A 388 -7.55 -30.19 -10.00
CA GLU A 388 -7.82 -31.63 -10.11
C GLU A 388 -9.31 -31.91 -10.36
N ASP A 389 -10.18 -31.33 -9.54
CA ASP A 389 -11.64 -31.52 -9.64
C ASP A 389 -12.16 -31.02 -10.99
N ASP A 390 -11.70 -29.84 -11.45
CA ASP A 390 -12.10 -29.28 -12.75
C ASP A 390 -11.56 -30.09 -13.96
N ALA A 391 -10.43 -30.78 -13.80
CA ALA A 391 -9.92 -31.70 -14.82
C ALA A 391 -10.79 -32.95 -14.95
N GLY A 392 -11.46 -33.37 -13.88
CA GLY A 392 -12.41 -34.48 -13.86
C GLY A 392 -13.78 -34.17 -14.47
N VAL A 393 -14.13 -32.87 -14.63
CA VAL A 393 -15.44 -32.43 -15.16
C VAL A 393 -15.38 -32.24 -16.69
N PRO A 394 -16.30 -32.85 -17.47
CA PRO A 394 -16.42 -32.61 -18.91
C PRO A 394 -16.62 -31.13 -19.22
N GLN A 395 -15.94 -30.60 -20.24
CA GLN A 395 -15.88 -29.18 -20.58
C GLN A 395 -17.26 -28.51 -20.76
N ALA A 396 -18.30 -29.28 -21.10
CA ALA A 396 -19.68 -28.82 -21.27
C ALA A 396 -20.47 -28.57 -19.96
N GLN A 397 -19.97 -29.04 -18.81
CA GLN A 397 -20.61 -28.88 -17.50
C GLN A 397 -19.80 -27.96 -16.57
N ARG A 398 -18.78 -27.28 -17.11
CA ARG A 398 -17.94 -26.40 -16.30
C ARG A 398 -18.69 -25.12 -15.94
N PRO A 399 -18.78 -24.75 -14.66
CA PRO A 399 -19.27 -23.44 -14.29
C PRO A 399 -18.34 -22.35 -14.88
N PRO A 400 -18.87 -21.15 -15.19
CA PRO A 400 -18.05 -20.05 -15.67
C PRO A 400 -16.97 -19.72 -14.63
N ARG A 401 -15.69 -19.73 -15.03
CA ARG A 401 -14.53 -19.49 -14.14
C ARG A 401 -14.44 -18.05 -13.58
N GLN A 402 -15.45 -17.20 -13.78
CA GLN A 402 -15.47 -15.79 -13.38
C GLN A 402 -15.89 -15.58 -11.91
N ASP A 403 -16.64 -16.51 -11.33
CA ASP A 403 -17.24 -16.33 -9.98
C ASP A 403 -16.21 -16.33 -8.83
N LEU A 404 -14.98 -16.80 -9.05
CA LEU A 404 -13.93 -16.82 -8.04
C LEU A 404 -13.21 -15.48 -7.84
N LEU A 405 -13.10 -14.64 -8.88
CA LEU A 405 -12.58 -13.28 -8.70
C LEU A 405 -13.55 -12.43 -7.87
N ALA A 406 -14.83 -12.81 -7.85
CA ALA A 406 -15.89 -12.16 -7.09
C ALA A 406 -16.06 -12.66 -5.64
N LEU A 407 -15.52 -13.83 -5.27
CA LEU A 407 -15.54 -14.26 -3.85
C LEU A 407 -14.68 -13.37 -2.95
N ASP A 408 -13.66 -12.72 -3.52
CA ASP A 408 -12.89 -11.68 -2.84
C ASP A 408 -13.70 -10.37 -2.70
N SER A 409 -14.73 -10.14 -3.53
CA SER A 409 -15.69 -9.03 -3.35
C SER A 409 -16.82 -9.32 -2.38
N VAL A 410 -17.25 -10.57 -2.21
CA VAL A 410 -18.28 -10.91 -1.21
C VAL A 410 -17.71 -10.93 0.22
N ALA A 411 -16.43 -11.30 0.38
CA ALA A 411 -15.70 -11.10 1.63
C ALA A 411 -15.44 -9.60 1.95
N ARG A 412 -15.53 -8.71 0.95
CA ARG A 412 -15.43 -7.23 1.14
C ARG A 412 -16.71 -6.60 1.70
N GLU A 413 -17.90 -7.16 1.42
CA GLU A 413 -19.18 -6.59 1.89
C GLU A 413 -19.62 -7.12 3.26
N SER A 414 -19.24 -8.35 3.60
CA SER A 414 -19.58 -8.99 4.88
C SER A 414 -18.88 -8.37 6.11
N SER A 415 -17.94 -7.45 5.90
CA SER A 415 -17.34 -6.65 6.97
C SER A 415 -17.94 -5.24 7.10
N MET A 416 -18.94 -4.87 6.28
CA MET A 416 -19.59 -3.54 6.29
C MET A 416 -20.99 -3.52 6.92
N SER A 417 -21.51 -4.64 7.42
CA SER A 417 -22.91 -4.74 7.90
C SER A 417 -23.02 -5.31 9.31
N ASP A 418 -22.43 -4.62 10.28
CA ASP A 418 -22.85 -4.70 11.68
C ASP A 418 -22.48 -3.37 12.32
N LEU A 419 -23.38 -2.38 12.26
CA LEU A 419 -23.49 -1.23 13.19
C LEU A 419 -24.50 -0.21 12.64
N THR A 420 -25.77 -0.58 12.47
CA THR A 420 -26.89 0.39 12.50
C THR A 420 -28.22 -0.32 12.79
N SER A 421 -28.52 -0.54 14.07
CA SER A 421 -29.92 -0.48 14.52
C SER A 421 -29.98 -0.10 15.99
N VAL A 422 -30.16 1.20 16.23
CA VAL A 422 -30.79 1.72 17.44
C VAL A 422 -32.24 2.01 17.09
N PRO A 423 -33.22 1.47 17.82
CA PRO A 423 -34.54 2.09 17.88
C PRO A 423 -34.76 2.66 19.28
N SER A 424 -34.75 3.99 19.36
CA SER A 424 -35.26 4.76 20.49
C SER A 424 -36.75 5.05 20.28
N ASP A 425 -37.56 4.42 21.12
CA ASP A 425 -38.62 4.96 21.99
C ASP A 425 -39.72 5.89 21.42
N ALA A 426 -40.99 5.48 21.63
CA ALA A 426 -42.01 6.26 22.36
C ALA A 426 -43.44 5.68 22.17
N GLY A 427 -44.18 5.52 23.27
CA GLY A 427 -45.60 5.88 23.30
C GLY A 427 -46.63 4.84 23.79
N ASP A 428 -46.87 4.86 25.10
CA ASP A 428 -48.08 4.58 25.90
C ASP A 428 -49.36 4.02 25.24
N GLY A 429 -49.98 3.07 25.96
CA GLY A 429 -51.37 2.65 25.77
C GLY A 429 -51.80 1.59 26.80
N ASP A 430 -52.28 2.08 27.94
CA ASP A 430 -52.79 1.38 29.12
C ASP A 430 -54.04 0.51 28.85
N SER A 431 -54.17 -0.63 29.56
CA SER A 431 -55.38 -1.19 30.20
C SER A 431 -55.44 -2.74 30.25
N ASP A 432 -55.44 -3.26 31.48
CA ASP A 432 -56.24 -4.37 32.05
C ASP A 432 -56.49 -5.66 31.22
N GLU A 433 -56.09 -6.83 31.74
CA GLU A 433 -57.00 -7.72 32.50
C GLU A 433 -56.28 -8.96 33.06
N MET A 434 -56.77 -9.42 34.21
CA MET A 434 -56.29 -10.51 35.05
C MET A 434 -56.64 -11.93 34.55
N ASP A 435 -55.98 -12.89 35.20
CA ASP A 435 -56.37 -14.29 35.43
C ASP A 435 -56.14 -15.32 34.31
N VAL A 436 -55.32 -16.34 34.57
CA VAL A 436 -55.76 -17.61 35.19
C VAL A 436 -54.55 -18.56 35.32
N VAL A 437 -54.37 -19.03 36.55
CA VAL A 437 -53.57 -20.17 37.01
C VAL A 437 -54.04 -21.48 36.34
N VAL A 438 -53.15 -22.30 35.76
CA VAL A 438 -53.17 -23.77 35.96
C VAL A 438 -51.77 -24.36 35.83
N ASP A 439 -51.33 -24.92 36.95
CA ASP A 439 -50.24 -25.85 37.20
C ASP A 439 -50.62 -27.27 36.72
N VAL A 440 -49.77 -27.95 35.92
CA VAL A 440 -49.71 -29.43 35.89
C VAL A 440 -48.30 -29.89 35.57
N GLN A 441 -47.61 -30.35 36.61
CA GLN A 441 -46.46 -31.23 36.56
C GLN A 441 -46.90 -32.71 36.50
N MET A 442 -46.02 -33.57 35.94
CA MET A 442 -45.91 -35.03 36.17
C MET A 442 -46.89 -35.97 35.44
N ARG A 443 -46.39 -36.79 34.48
CA ARG A 443 -45.80 -38.13 34.70
C ARG A 443 -45.80 -38.94 33.38
N GLY A 444 -44.73 -39.70 33.16
CA GLY A 444 -44.57 -40.69 32.10
C GLY A 444 -43.14 -41.15 32.04
#